data_AF-A0A4Q1BM62-F1
#
_entry.id   AF-A0A4Q1BM62-F1
#
_cell.length_a   1.000
_cell.length_b   1.000
_cell.length_c   1.000
_cell.angle_alpha   90.00
_cell.angle_beta   90.00
_cell.angle_gamma   90.00
#
_symmetry.space_group_name_H-M   'P 1'
#
loop_
_entity.id
_entity.type
_entity.pdbx_description
1 polymer ?
#
loop_
_entity_poly.entity_id
_entity_poly.type
_entity_poly.pdbx_seq_one_letter_code
_entity_poly.pdbx_strand_id
1 'polypeptide(L)'
;MRIHNVFHVQLLEPYQENTIPNRNQPPPPPIEVDGQEEYEVEAILDSKYDKHFKEPRHYLVKWLGYNQSTWEPPSNLQNAMDLVQAFDKVHKRTHRAK
;
A
#
# COMPACT_ATOMS: atom_id res chain seq x y z
N MET A 1 -29.88 9.50 -14.52
CA MET A 1 -29.84 8.10 -14.03
C MET A 1 -28.88 8.04 -12.84
N ARG A 2 -29.33 7.53 -11.69
CA ARG A 2 -28.48 7.32 -10.51
C ARG A 2 -28.16 5.82 -10.44
N ILE A 3 -26.92 5.45 -10.68
CA ILE A 3 -26.46 4.07 -10.51
C ILE A 3 -26.18 3.89 -9.02
N HIS A 4 -26.91 2.97 -8.39
CA HIS A 4 -26.68 2.61 -7.00
C HIS A 4 -25.69 1.45 -6.94
N ASN A 5 -24.71 1.53 -6.04
CA ASN A 5 -23.78 0.44 -5.78
C ASN A 5 -24.46 -0.67 -4.96
N VAL A 6 -25.45 -1.32 -5.56
CA VAL A 6 -26.22 -2.43 -5.00
C VAL A 6 -26.06 -3.60 -5.95
N PHE A 7 -25.26 -4.59 -5.58
CA PHE A 7 -25.15 -5.85 -6.29
C PHE A 7 -25.88 -6.95 -5.53
N HIS A 8 -26.50 -7.87 -6.26
CA HIS A 8 -27.25 -8.97 -5.68
C HIS A 8 -26.28 -9.98 -5.07
N VAL A 9 -26.37 -10.24 -3.76
CA VAL A 9 -25.44 -11.11 -3.02
C VAL A 9 -25.39 -12.53 -3.61
N GLN A 10 -26.47 -13.01 -4.24
CA GLN A 10 -26.49 -14.33 -4.91
C GLN A 10 -25.60 -14.43 -6.16
N LEU A 11 -25.12 -13.31 -6.71
CA LEU A 11 -24.16 -13.30 -7.82
C LEU A 11 -22.71 -13.35 -7.36
N LEU A 12 -22.46 -13.27 -6.04
CA LEU A 12 -21.14 -13.46 -5.50
C LEU A 12 -20.81 -14.96 -5.49
N GLU A 13 -19.77 -15.33 -6.21
CA GLU A 13 -19.17 -16.65 -6.06
C GLU A 13 -18.19 -16.64 -4.87
N PRO A 14 -18.11 -17.72 -4.08
CA PRO A 14 -17.09 -17.87 -3.07
C PRO A 14 -15.70 -17.71 -3.70
N TYR A 15 -14.84 -16.93 -3.05
CA TYR A 15 -13.46 -16.76 -3.50
C TYR A 15 -12.78 -18.14 -3.59
N GLN A 16 -12.29 -18.49 -4.78
CA GLN A 16 -11.46 -19.65 -4.98
C GLN A 16 -10.00 -19.23 -5.00
N GLU A 17 -9.24 -19.73 -4.03
CA GLU A 17 -7.78 -19.64 -4.10
C GLU A 17 -7.25 -20.36 -5.34
N ASN A 18 -6.16 -19.85 -5.89
CA ASN A 18 -5.54 -20.39 -7.08
C ASN A 18 -5.02 -21.81 -6.78
N THR A 19 -5.67 -22.83 -7.34
CA THR A 19 -5.37 -24.26 -7.09
C THR A 19 -4.20 -24.80 -7.91
N ILE A 20 -3.64 -24.00 -8.81
CA ILE A 20 -2.52 -24.43 -9.66
C ILE A 20 -1.23 -24.37 -8.83
N PRO A 21 -0.58 -25.53 -8.58
CA PRO A 21 0.65 -25.57 -7.81
C PRO A 21 1.75 -24.74 -8.49
N ASN A 22 2.56 -24.04 -7.70
CA ASN A 22 3.65 -23.16 -8.16
C ASN A 22 3.24 -21.93 -9.01
N ARG A 23 1.95 -21.58 -9.06
CA ARG A 23 1.50 -20.37 -9.78
C ARG A 23 1.72 -19.07 -8.99
N ASN A 24 1.83 -19.15 -7.66
CA ASN A 24 2.15 -18.01 -6.82
C ASN A 24 3.66 -18.03 -6.55
N GLN A 25 4.40 -17.08 -7.12
CA GLN A 25 5.78 -16.87 -6.71
C GLN A 25 5.77 -16.43 -5.24
N PRO A 26 6.52 -17.10 -4.35
CA PRO A 26 6.62 -16.65 -2.98
C PRO A 26 7.19 -15.22 -2.97
N PRO A 27 6.73 -14.36 -2.06
CA PRO A 27 7.29 -13.04 -1.95
C PRO A 27 8.80 -13.13 -1.64
N PRO A 28 9.58 -12.13 -2.06
CA PRO A 28 11.00 -12.08 -1.73
C PRO A 28 11.19 -12.08 -0.20
N PRO A 29 12.24 -12.72 0.33
CA PRO A 29 12.53 -12.64 1.76
C PRO A 29 12.91 -11.20 2.16
N PRO A 30 12.71 -10.80 3.43
CA PRO A 30 13.23 -9.55 3.94
C PRO A 30 14.76 -9.51 3.89
N ILE A 31 15.30 -8.30 3.81
CA ILE A 31 16.73 -8.00 3.83
C ILE A 31 17.08 -7.48 5.21
N GLU A 32 18.13 -8.00 5.84
CA GLU A 32 18.61 -7.46 7.11
C GLU A 32 19.55 -6.28 6.86
N VAL A 33 19.16 -5.10 7.33
CA VAL A 33 19.96 -3.86 7.27
C VAL A 33 20.08 -3.33 8.70
N ASP A 34 21.32 -3.14 9.18
CA ASP A 34 21.59 -2.66 10.54
C ASP A 34 20.87 -3.43 11.67
N GLY A 35 20.64 -4.74 11.46
CA GLY A 35 19.94 -5.61 12.41
C GLY A 35 18.41 -5.47 12.40
N GLN A 36 17.84 -4.81 11.39
CA GLN A 36 16.40 -4.68 11.17
C GLN A 36 16.00 -5.33 9.84
N GLU A 37 14.83 -5.96 9.82
CA GLU A 37 14.24 -6.50 8.60
C GLU A 37 13.64 -5.37 7.75
N GLU A 38 14.11 -5.27 6.51
CA GLU A 38 13.61 -4.35 5.50
C GLU A 38 13.00 -5.08 4.31
N TYR A 39 12.03 -4.45 3.68
CA TYR A 39 11.29 -4.99 2.55
C TYR A 39 11.38 -4.03 1.37
N GLU A 40 11.53 -4.55 0.16
CA GLU A 40 11.64 -3.72 -1.03
C GLU A 40 10.30 -3.07 -1.38
N VAL A 41 10.31 -1.74 -1.53
CA VAL A 41 9.14 -0.96 -1.90
C VAL A 41 9.00 -0.93 -3.42
N GLU A 42 7.86 -1.36 -3.94
CA GLU A 42 7.52 -1.30 -5.37
C GLU A 42 6.96 0.08 -5.74
N ALA A 43 6.03 0.62 -4.94
CA ALA A 43 5.43 1.92 -5.20
C ALA A 43 4.75 2.52 -3.96
N ILE A 44 4.61 3.85 -3.95
CA ILE A 44 3.70 4.56 -3.05
C ILE A 44 2.35 4.75 -3.76
N LEU A 45 1.30 4.18 -3.18
CA LEU A 45 -0.04 4.17 -3.78
C LEU A 45 -0.91 5.35 -3.33
N ASP A 46 -0.78 5.76 -2.06
CA ASP A 46 -1.60 6.83 -1.48
C ASP A 46 -0.91 7.47 -0.27
N SER A 47 -1.42 8.60 0.20
CA SER A 47 -1.04 9.26 1.44
C SER A 47 -2.25 9.62 2.29
N LYS A 48 -2.15 9.45 3.60
CA LYS A 48 -3.16 9.93 4.55
C LYS A 48 -2.53 10.78 5.62
N TYR A 49 -3.36 11.61 6.23
CA TYR A 49 -2.99 12.44 7.37
C TYR A 49 -4.00 12.20 8.48
N ASP A 50 -3.53 11.75 9.63
CA ASP A 50 -4.34 11.54 10.82
C ASP A 50 -3.58 12.04 12.05
N LYS A 51 -4.10 13.12 12.65
CA LYS A 51 -3.52 13.82 13.80
C LYS A 51 -3.52 13.00 15.10
N HIS A 52 -4.20 11.85 15.15
CA HIS A 52 -4.25 11.00 16.33
C HIS A 52 -3.00 10.14 16.50
N PHE A 53 -2.19 9.98 15.45
CA PHE A 53 -0.90 9.29 15.53
C PHE A 53 0.25 10.23 15.90
N LYS A 54 1.31 9.67 16.49
CA LYS A 54 2.57 10.39 16.79
C LYS A 54 3.19 10.97 15.52
N GLU A 55 3.17 10.20 14.44
CA GLU A 55 3.53 10.64 13.09
C GLU A 55 2.24 10.78 12.28
N PRO A 56 1.73 12.00 12.03
CA PRO A 56 0.40 12.13 11.45
C PRO A 56 0.31 11.70 9.99
N ARG A 57 1.41 11.80 9.25
CA ARG A 57 1.49 11.41 7.85
C ARG A 57 1.76 9.92 7.75
N HIS A 58 1.07 9.23 6.85
CA HIS A 58 1.36 7.85 6.49
C HIS A 58 1.22 7.67 4.98
N TYR A 59 1.94 6.70 4.43
CA TYR A 59 1.92 6.35 3.02
C TYR A 59 1.47 4.90 2.85
N LEU A 60 0.64 4.64 1.85
CA LEU A 60 0.22 3.30 1.49
C LEU A 60 1.29 2.71 0.57
N VAL A 61 2.02 1.72 1.08
CA VAL A 61 3.16 1.11 0.43
C VAL A 61 2.73 -0.15 -0.31
N LYS A 62 3.06 -0.23 -1.60
CA LYS A 62 3.05 -1.47 -2.36
C LYS A 62 4.42 -2.13 -2.20
N TRP A 63 4.44 -3.32 -1.64
CA TRP A 63 5.65 -4.10 -1.42
C TRP A 63 5.93 -5.03 -2.61
N LEU A 64 7.20 -5.07 -3.05
CA LEU A 64 7.60 -5.84 -4.21
C LEU A 64 7.38 -7.34 -3.98
N GLY A 65 6.58 -7.97 -4.83
CA GLY A 65 6.29 -9.41 -4.75
C GLY A 65 5.29 -9.81 -3.65
N TYR A 66 4.72 -8.84 -2.91
CA TYR A 66 3.66 -9.09 -1.95
C TYR A 66 2.32 -8.55 -2.46
N ASN A 67 1.24 -9.29 -2.22
CA ASN A 67 -0.10 -8.87 -2.63
C ASN A 67 -0.70 -7.81 -1.71
N GLN A 68 -0.26 -7.76 -0.46
CA GLN A 68 -0.79 -6.85 0.55
C GLN A 68 0.00 -5.53 0.55
N SER A 69 -0.72 -4.43 0.79
CA SER A 69 -0.16 -3.09 0.99
C SER A 69 -0.41 -2.63 2.41
N THR A 70 0.53 -1.93 3.04
CA THR A 70 0.42 -1.45 4.42
C THR A 70 0.61 0.06 4.50
N TRP A 71 0.08 0.67 5.58
CA TRP A 71 0.25 2.10 5.85
C TRP A 71 1.48 2.30 6.72
N GLU A 72 2.54 2.86 6.15
CA GLU A 72 3.80 3.09 6.85
C GLU A 72 3.98 4.57 7.21
N PRO A 73 4.53 4.87 8.40
CA PRO A 73 4.98 6.21 8.73
C PRO A 73 6.22 6.59 7.89
N PRO A 74 6.52 7.88 7.72
CA PRO A 74 7.70 8.35 7.00
C PRO A 74 9.01 7.81 7.56
N SER A 75 9.08 7.59 8.89
CA SER A 75 10.24 7.00 9.56
C SER A 75 10.62 5.61 9.04
N ASN A 76 9.63 4.81 8.60
CA ASN A 76 9.84 3.48 8.02
C ASN A 76 10.27 3.51 6.54
N LEU A 77 10.24 4.68 5.89
CA LEU A 77 10.50 4.84 4.46
C LEU A 77 11.82 5.54 4.16
N GLN A 78 12.74 5.55 5.12
CA GLN A 78 14.00 6.29 5.01
C GLN A 78 14.85 5.83 3.81
N ASN A 79 14.76 4.56 3.42
CA ASN A 79 15.47 3.95 2.28
C ASN A 79 14.68 4.00 0.96
N ALA A 80 13.45 4.52 0.97
CA ALA A 80 12.57 4.67 -0.20
C ALA A 80 12.10 6.13 -0.38
N MET A 81 12.90 7.09 0.09
CA MET A 81 12.56 8.52 0.09
C MET A 81 12.43 9.10 -1.31
N ASP A 82 13.11 8.54 -2.29
CA ASP A 82 12.99 8.88 -3.70
C ASP A 82 11.57 8.60 -4.23
N LEU A 83 11.00 7.44 -3.90
CA LEU A 83 9.62 7.08 -4.26
C LEU A 83 8.60 7.99 -3.57
N VAL A 84 8.81 8.30 -2.30
CA VAL A 84 7.96 9.24 -1.54
C VAL A 84 7.98 10.63 -2.18
N GLN A 85 9.16 11.14 -2.53
CA GLN A 85 9.30 12.45 -3.18
C GLN A 85 8.67 12.48 -4.57
N ALA A 86 8.86 11.42 -5.35
CA ALA A 86 8.24 11.28 -6.67
C ALA A 86 6.71 11.30 -6.55
N PHE A 87 6.15 10.55 -5.60
CA PHE A 87 4.73 10.53 -5.31
C PHE A 87 4.22 11.92 -4.89
N ASP A 88 4.86 12.57 -3.92
CA ASP A 88 4.47 13.89 -3.41
C ASP A 88 4.53 14.98 -4.49
N LYS A 89 5.49 14.90 -5.43
CA LYS A 89 5.62 15.85 -6.55
C LYS A 89 4.43 15.77 -7.50
N VAL A 90 3.93 14.56 -7.76
CA VAL A 90 2.77 14.31 -8.63
C VAL A 90 1.46 14.61 -7.90
N HIS A 91 1.37 14.18 -6.64
CA HIS A 91 0.14 14.22 -5.84
C HIS A 91 0.12 15.40 -4.86
N LYS A 92 0.65 16.57 -5.26
CA LYS A 92 0.60 17.80 -4.45
C LYS A 92 -0.83 17.99 -3.95
N ARG A 93 -1.06 17.67 -2.67
CA ARG A 93 -2.39 17.78 -2.05
C ARG A 93 -2.79 19.24 -2.14
N THR A 94 -3.69 19.54 -3.06
CA THR A 94 -4.48 20.76 -3.01
C THR A 94 -5.37 20.56 -1.79
N HIS A 95 -5.08 21.27 -0.70
CA HIS A 95 -5.96 21.28 0.46
C HIS A 95 -7.33 21.81 -0.01
N ARG A 96 -8.29 20.91 -0.27
CA ARG A 96 -9.68 21.29 -0.39
C ARG A 96 -10.18 21.57 1.02
N ALA A 97 -10.08 22.84 1.42
CA ALA A 97 -10.76 23.35 2.60
C ALA A 97 -12.25 22.98 2.51
N LYS A 98 -12.80 22.45 3.60
CA LYS A 98 -14.24 22.36 3.81
C LYS A 98 -14.75 23.71 4.28
#